data_AF-A0AA35PKW7-F1
#
_entry.id   AF-A0AA35PKW7-F1
#
_cell.length_a   1.000
_cell.length_b   1.000
_cell.length_c   1.000
_cell.angle_alpha   90.00
_cell.angle_beta   90.00
_cell.angle_gamma   90.00
#
_symmetry.space_group_name_H-M   'P 1'
#
loop_
_entity.id
_entity.type
_entity.pdbx_description
1 polymer ?
#
loop_
_entity_poly.entity_id
_entity_poly.type
_entity_poly.pdbx_seq_one_letter_code
_entity_poly.pdbx_strand_id
1 'polypeptide(L)'
;MASLVPLSPFAPASESWDSYLARFDCYLQANELTRGSVEQKRGLFLSLCGPEVFATARALVAPLAVQAEPWDTIQEKLRNHYTPKMAAHHAFYHRNQAEGESINNYTAALRQAAMHCEFRDLDDALMDRIVCGEIRKATRTLVLALGDPAAALMKISNPGRIQS
;
A
#
# COMPACT_ATOMS: atom_id res chain seq x y z
N MET A 1 -18.84 30.67 7.26
CA MET A 1 -17.65 29.88 7.67
C MET A 1 -17.87 28.47 7.14
N ALA A 2 -17.00 27.96 6.26
CA ALA A 2 -17.15 26.60 5.75
C ALA A 2 -16.93 25.62 6.91
N SER A 3 -17.93 24.80 7.20
CA SER A 3 -17.79 23.70 8.16
C SER A 3 -16.82 22.69 7.57
N LEU A 4 -15.64 22.56 8.17
CA LEU A 4 -14.66 21.53 7.80
C LEU A 4 -15.31 20.16 8.06
N VAL A 5 -15.39 19.30 7.05
CA VAL A 5 -15.80 17.90 7.25
C VAL A 5 -14.65 17.20 7.98
N PRO A 6 -14.85 16.70 9.21
CA PRO A 6 -13.76 16.08 9.95
C PRO A 6 -13.30 14.79 9.24
N LEU A 7 -11.99 14.66 9.05
CA LEU A 7 -11.37 13.41 8.58
C LEU A 7 -11.73 12.29 9.55
N SER A 8 -12.32 11.19 9.06
CA SER A 8 -12.61 10.05 9.94
C SER A 8 -11.30 9.43 10.45
N PRO A 9 -11.26 8.95 11.71
CA PRO A 9 -10.06 8.33 12.28
C PRO A 9 -9.56 7.12 11.50
N PHE A 10 -8.29 6.80 11.67
CA PHE A 10 -7.69 5.60 11.08
C PHE A 10 -8.39 4.34 11.59
N ALA A 11 -8.78 3.46 10.66
CA ALA A 11 -9.40 2.19 10.97
C ALA A 11 -8.60 1.03 10.33
N PRO A 12 -7.73 0.34 11.08
CA PRO A 12 -6.81 -0.68 10.54
C PRO A 12 -7.53 -1.88 9.92
N ALA A 13 -8.80 -2.12 10.26
CA ALA A 13 -9.61 -3.19 9.68
C ALA A 13 -10.16 -2.84 8.28
N SER A 14 -10.21 -1.56 7.91
CA SER A 14 -10.83 -1.08 6.66
C SER A 14 -9.88 -0.37 5.71
N GLU A 15 -8.76 0.16 6.21
CA GLU A 15 -7.77 0.86 5.38
C GLU A 15 -6.34 0.61 5.85
N SER A 16 -5.37 0.78 4.95
CA SER A 16 -3.94 0.77 5.31
C SER A 16 -3.52 2.12 5.90
N TRP A 17 -2.41 2.12 6.65
CA TRP A 17 -1.83 3.34 7.21
C TRP A 17 -1.52 4.38 6.11
N ASP A 18 -1.02 3.93 4.96
CA ASP A 18 -0.72 4.80 3.83
C ASP A 18 -1.97 5.38 3.17
N SER A 19 -3.05 4.62 3.06
CA SER A 19 -4.34 5.15 2.59
C SER A 19 -4.87 6.24 3.52
N TYR A 20 -4.73 6.04 4.83
CA TYR A 20 -5.11 7.05 5.81
C TYR A 20 -4.26 8.32 5.71
N LEU A 21 -2.93 8.21 5.54
CA LEU A 21 -2.06 9.36 5.33
C LEU A 21 -2.38 10.10 4.03
N ALA A 22 -2.63 9.38 2.94
CA ALA A 22 -3.04 9.99 1.68
C ALA A 22 -4.33 10.80 1.83
N ARG A 23 -5.32 10.28 2.57
CA ARG A 23 -6.55 11.02 2.91
C ARG A 23 -6.27 12.27 3.74
N PHE A 24 -5.32 12.19 4.68
CA PHE A 24 -4.89 13.36 5.46
C PHE A 24 -4.24 14.42 4.58
N ASP A 25 -3.39 14.05 3.63
CA ASP A 25 -2.81 15.00 2.67
C ASP A 25 -3.88 15.61 1.74
N CYS A 26 -4.85 14.80 1.27
CA CYS A 26 -6.00 15.32 0.53
C CYS A 26 -6.83 16.31 1.38
N TYR A 27 -7.02 16.02 2.67
CA TYR A 27 -7.69 16.92 3.59
C TYR A 27 -6.94 18.26 3.74
N LEU A 28 -5.61 18.23 3.83
CA LEU A 28 -4.81 19.46 3.85
C LEU A 28 -4.97 20.26 2.56
N GLN A 29 -4.96 19.60 1.40
CA GLN A 29 -5.13 20.25 0.09
C GLN A 29 -6.52 20.87 -0.06
N ALA A 30 -7.58 20.12 0.23
CA ALA A 30 -8.96 20.58 0.07
C ALA A 30 -9.29 21.78 0.96
N ASN A 31 -8.60 21.93 2.09
CA ASN A 31 -8.81 23.02 3.04
C ASN A 31 -7.73 24.10 2.96
N GLU A 32 -6.89 24.09 1.92
CA GLU A 32 -5.79 25.05 1.69
C GLU A 32 -4.77 25.14 2.85
N LEU A 33 -4.67 24.09 3.67
CA LEU A 33 -3.77 23.99 4.82
C LEU A 33 -2.37 23.51 4.44
N THR A 34 -2.11 23.29 3.15
CA THR A 34 -0.81 22.86 2.62
C THR A 34 0.30 23.89 2.78
N ARG A 35 -0.04 25.18 2.95
CA ARG A 35 0.93 26.27 3.17
C ARG A 35 1.30 26.49 4.64
N GLY A 36 0.73 25.70 5.56
CA GLY A 36 1.03 25.79 6.99
C GLY A 36 2.44 25.31 7.33
N SER A 37 2.92 25.67 8.52
CA SER A 37 4.20 25.18 9.04
C SER A 37 4.15 23.68 9.35
N VAL A 38 5.31 23.03 9.46
CA VAL A 38 5.40 21.60 9.80
C VAL A 38 4.78 21.33 11.18
N GLU A 39 4.90 22.28 12.11
CA GLU A 39 4.29 22.22 13.44
C GLU A 39 2.76 22.28 13.36
N GLN A 40 2.21 23.10 12.45
CA GLN A 40 0.76 23.17 12.20
C GLN A 40 0.25 21.86 11.59
N LYS A 41 0.97 21.30 10.61
CA LYS A 41 0.66 19.97 10.04
C LYS A 41 0.64 18.89 11.12
N ARG A 42 1.67 18.86 11.97
CA ARG A 42 1.76 17.93 13.12
C ARG A 42 0.60 18.12 14.09
N GLY A 43 0.33 19.35 14.51
CA GLY A 43 -0.75 19.66 15.45
C GLY A 43 -2.11 19.22 14.92
N LEU A 44 -2.39 19.49 13.64
CA LEU A 44 -3.63 19.09 12.99
C LEU A 44 -3.76 17.58 12.86
N PHE A 45 -2.69 16.88 12.51
CA PHE A 45 -2.69 15.42 12.47
C PHE A 45 -3.01 14.83 13.85
N LEU A 46 -2.31 15.30 14.89
CA LEU A 46 -2.50 14.79 16.26
C LEU A 46 -3.90 15.07 16.83
N SER A 47 -4.60 16.09 16.32
CA SER A 47 -5.99 16.35 16.70
C SER A 47 -7.00 15.51 15.92
N LEU A 48 -6.69 15.13 14.68
CA LEU A 48 -7.58 14.38 13.79
C LEU A 48 -7.38 12.87 13.82
N CYS A 49 -6.21 12.38 14.24
CA CYS A 49 -5.86 10.96 14.16
C CYS A 49 -6.66 10.03 15.07
N GLY A 50 -7.42 10.61 16.01
CA GLY A 50 -8.23 9.87 16.96
C GLY A 50 -7.43 9.35 18.16
N PRO A 51 -8.13 8.88 19.20
CA PRO A 51 -7.52 8.58 20.50
C PRO A 51 -6.53 7.41 20.45
N GLU A 52 -6.82 6.38 19.66
CA GLU A 52 -5.97 5.19 19.56
C GLU A 52 -4.63 5.51 18.89
N VAL A 53 -4.66 6.13 17.71
CA VAL A 53 -3.43 6.54 16.99
C VAL A 53 -2.62 7.53 17.82
N PHE A 54 -3.29 8.48 18.50
CA PHE A 54 -2.62 9.43 19.38
C PHE A 54 -1.92 8.74 20.56
N ALA A 55 -2.58 7.76 21.19
CA ALA A 55 -1.99 6.97 22.29
C ALA A 55 -0.76 6.17 21.81
N THR A 56 -0.86 5.53 20.64
CA THR A 56 0.26 4.81 20.01
C THR A 56 1.41 5.75 19.69
N ALA A 57 1.15 6.91 19.08
CA ALA A 57 2.18 7.90 18.76
C ALA A 57 2.92 8.35 20.03
N ARG A 58 2.19 8.63 21.11
CA ARG A 58 2.79 8.99 22.42
C ARG A 58 3.65 7.86 22.99
N ALA A 59 3.19 6.61 22.91
CA ALA A 59 3.95 5.47 23.42
C ALA A 59 5.26 5.28 22.63
N LEU A 60 5.23 5.43 21.31
CA LEU A 60 6.39 5.23 20.43
C LEU A 60 7.47 6.32 20.59
N VAL A 61 7.11 7.52 21.06
CA VAL A 61 8.05 8.64 21.24
C VAL A 61 8.44 8.90 22.70
N ALA A 62 7.88 8.16 23.65
CA ALA A 62 8.25 8.27 25.05
C ALA A 62 9.77 8.08 25.25
N PRO A 63 10.40 8.81 26.20
CA PRO A 63 9.80 9.71 27.19
C PRO A 63 9.51 11.13 26.69
N LEU A 64 9.77 11.44 25.42
CA LEU A 64 9.58 12.78 24.86
C LEU A 64 8.10 13.07 24.61
N ALA A 65 7.73 14.35 24.67
CA ALA A 65 6.38 14.78 24.34
C ALA A 65 6.15 14.67 22.83
N VAL A 66 5.04 14.06 22.41
CA VAL A 66 4.70 13.89 20.99
C VAL A 66 4.60 15.22 20.23
N GLN A 67 4.28 16.31 20.92
CA GLN A 67 4.25 17.65 20.34
C GLN A 67 5.64 18.27 20.14
N ALA A 68 6.66 17.76 20.83
CA ALA A 68 8.05 18.21 20.72
C ALA A 68 8.82 17.44 19.63
N GLU A 69 8.34 16.25 19.25
CA GLU A 69 8.98 15.44 18.22
C GLU A 69 8.77 15.99 16.80
N PRO A 70 9.78 15.90 15.92
CA PRO A 70 9.63 16.22 14.51
C PRO A 70 8.51 15.42 13.84
N TRP A 71 7.82 16.04 12.89
CA TRP A 71 6.77 15.40 12.10
C TRP A 71 7.24 14.09 11.47
N ASP A 72 8.40 14.11 10.81
CA ASP A 72 8.94 12.96 10.10
C ASP A 72 9.23 11.79 11.04
N THR A 73 9.76 12.05 12.23
CA THR A 73 10.00 11.02 13.26
C THR A 73 8.71 10.35 13.72
N ILE A 74 7.65 11.14 13.95
CA ILE A 74 6.34 10.60 14.36
C ILE A 74 5.76 9.73 13.25
N GLN A 75 5.83 10.21 12.00
CA GLN A 75 5.30 9.50 10.84
C GLN A 75 6.05 8.19 10.58
N GLU A 76 7.37 8.19 10.67
CA GLU A 76 8.19 6.99 10.52
C GLU A 76 7.84 5.95 11.58
N LYS A 77 7.76 6.35 12.85
CA LYS A 77 7.43 5.43 13.95
C LYS A 77 6.03 4.83 13.79
N LEU A 78 5.03 5.63 13.45
CA LEU A 78 3.67 5.14 13.22
C LEU A 78 3.60 4.23 12.00
N ARG A 79 4.30 4.56 10.91
CA ARG A 79 4.41 3.72 9.71
C ARG A 79 5.01 2.36 10.07
N ASN A 80 6.13 2.33 10.79
CA ASN A 80 6.76 1.07 11.20
C ASN A 80 5.85 0.23 12.11
N HIS A 81 5.00 0.87 12.92
CA HIS A 81 4.07 0.19 13.81
C HIS A 81 2.87 -0.41 13.06
N TYR A 82 2.20 0.38 12.23
CA TYR A 82 0.99 -0.06 11.51
C TYR A 82 1.28 -0.84 10.23
N THR A 83 2.54 -0.83 9.78
CA THR A 83 2.98 -1.49 8.57
C THR A 83 4.16 -2.43 8.84
N PRO A 84 3.96 -3.54 9.60
CA PRO A 84 5.03 -4.49 9.85
C PRO A 84 5.46 -5.19 8.56
N LYS A 85 6.72 -4.97 8.17
CA LYS A 85 7.32 -5.46 6.89
C LYS A 85 7.09 -6.95 6.64
N MET A 86 7.22 -7.78 7.68
CA MET A 86 7.03 -9.24 7.58
C MET A 86 5.60 -9.64 7.25
N ALA A 87 4.60 -8.90 7.75
CA ALA A 87 3.21 -9.17 7.42
C ALA A 87 2.92 -8.84 5.94
N ALA A 88 3.52 -7.78 5.41
CA ALA A 88 3.42 -7.43 3.99
C ALA A 88 4.08 -8.48 3.10
N HIS A 89 5.31 -8.92 3.44
CA HIS A 89 5.99 -10.01 2.73
C HIS A 89 5.15 -11.28 2.73
N HIS A 90 4.62 -11.68 3.88
CA HIS A 90 3.77 -12.85 4.00
C HIS A 90 2.51 -12.71 3.12
N ALA A 91 1.81 -11.57 3.19
CA ALA A 91 0.62 -11.32 2.37
C ALA A 91 0.92 -11.41 0.87
N PHE A 92 2.05 -10.84 0.43
CA PHE A 92 2.50 -10.91 -0.96
C PHE A 92 2.80 -12.35 -1.40
N TYR A 93 3.63 -13.07 -0.65
CA TYR A 93 4.05 -14.43 -1.02
C TYR A 93 2.95 -15.49 -0.90
N HIS A 94 1.92 -15.24 -0.07
CA HIS A 94 0.76 -16.12 0.05
C HIS A 94 -0.42 -15.77 -0.86
N ARG A 95 -0.38 -14.63 -1.55
CA ARG A 95 -1.42 -14.28 -2.53
C ARG A 95 -1.27 -15.15 -3.77
N ASN A 96 -2.20 -16.08 -3.97
CA ASN A 96 -2.34 -16.88 -5.20
C ASN A 96 -3.49 -16.33 -6.04
N GLN A 97 -3.46 -16.51 -7.36
CA GLN A 97 -4.59 -16.19 -8.22
C GLN A 97 -5.83 -16.95 -7.73
N ALA A 98 -6.98 -16.28 -7.62
CA ALA A 98 -8.24 -16.94 -7.25
C ALA A 98 -8.89 -17.61 -8.46
N GLU A 99 -9.75 -18.61 -8.23
CA GLU A 99 -10.47 -19.26 -9.33
C GLU A 99 -11.34 -18.25 -10.09
N GLY A 100 -11.18 -18.21 -11.42
CA GLY A 100 -11.88 -17.23 -12.27
C GLY A 100 -11.33 -15.80 -12.22
N GLU A 101 -10.30 -15.51 -11.42
CA GLU A 101 -9.67 -14.20 -11.37
C GLU A 101 -8.87 -13.91 -12.64
N SER A 102 -9.07 -12.74 -13.24
CA SER A 102 -8.26 -12.32 -14.40
C SER A 102 -6.82 -12.02 -13.97
N ILE A 103 -5.86 -12.19 -14.87
CA ILE A 103 -4.46 -11.88 -14.54
C ILE A 103 -4.29 -10.39 -14.19
N ASN A 104 -5.02 -9.48 -14.83
CA ASN A 104 -4.96 -8.06 -14.49
C ASN A 104 -5.40 -7.79 -13.04
N ASN A 105 -6.48 -8.44 -12.58
CA ASN A 105 -6.95 -8.31 -11.20
C ASN A 105 -5.97 -8.95 -10.22
N TYR A 106 -5.40 -10.11 -10.58
CA TYR A 106 -4.38 -10.76 -9.77
C TYR A 106 -3.12 -9.89 -9.62
N THR A 107 -2.60 -9.33 -10.72
CA THR A 107 -1.46 -8.41 -10.72
C THR A 107 -1.73 -7.15 -9.92
N ALA A 108 -2.95 -6.57 -10.02
CA ALA A 108 -3.35 -5.44 -9.20
C ALA A 108 -3.35 -5.78 -7.70
N ALA A 109 -3.88 -6.95 -7.33
CA ALA A 109 -3.88 -7.43 -5.95
C ALA A 109 -2.47 -7.72 -5.43
N LEU A 110 -1.57 -8.25 -6.27
CA LEU A 110 -0.16 -8.43 -5.92
C LEU A 110 0.55 -7.09 -5.70
N ARG A 111 0.33 -6.11 -6.58
CA ARG A 111 0.87 -4.75 -6.40
C ARG A 111 0.35 -4.11 -5.10
N GLN A 112 -0.91 -4.33 -4.75
CA GLN A 112 -1.47 -3.89 -3.48
C GLN A 112 -0.80 -4.57 -2.28
N ALA A 113 -0.61 -5.89 -2.32
CA ALA A 113 0.09 -6.63 -1.26
C ALA A 113 1.57 -6.23 -1.13
N ALA A 114 2.20 -5.80 -2.24
CA ALA A 114 3.60 -5.42 -2.28
C ALA A 114 3.90 -4.00 -1.74
N MET A 115 2.88 -3.15 -1.52
CA MET A 115 3.05 -1.71 -1.19
C MET A 115 4.01 -1.45 -0.02
N HIS A 116 4.13 -2.39 0.91
CA HIS A 116 4.93 -2.25 2.12
C HIS A 116 6.04 -3.28 2.25
N CYS A 117 6.35 -3.98 1.16
CA CYS A 117 7.38 -5.00 1.14
C CYS A 117 8.79 -4.42 0.95
N GLU A 118 8.92 -3.14 0.57
CA GLU A 118 10.22 -2.50 0.30
C GLU A 118 11.12 -3.33 -0.62
N PHE A 119 10.53 -3.98 -1.63
CA PHE A 119 11.29 -4.76 -2.60
C PHE A 119 12.28 -3.86 -3.32
N ARG A 120 13.54 -4.31 -3.43
CA ARG A 120 14.59 -3.60 -4.19
C ARG A 120 14.22 -3.51 -5.67
N ASP A 121 13.60 -4.59 -6.17
CA ASP A 121 13.00 -4.66 -7.50
C ASP A 121 11.60 -5.24 -7.36
N LEU A 122 10.59 -4.37 -7.47
CA LEU A 122 9.20 -4.76 -7.37
C LEU A 122 8.75 -5.58 -8.58
N ASP A 123 9.24 -5.24 -9.78
CA ASP A 123 8.80 -5.91 -11.00
C ASP A 123 9.35 -7.35 -11.04
N ASP A 124 10.59 -7.56 -10.60
CA ASP A 124 11.17 -8.91 -10.44
C ASP A 124 10.37 -9.74 -9.41
N ALA A 125 10.09 -9.18 -8.22
CA ALA A 125 9.29 -9.87 -7.21
C ALA A 125 7.87 -10.20 -7.70
N LEU A 126 7.24 -9.29 -8.47
CA LEU A 126 5.94 -9.53 -9.10
C LEU A 126 6.01 -10.65 -10.13
N MET A 127 7.04 -10.67 -10.98
CA MET A 127 7.24 -11.75 -11.96
C MET A 127 7.36 -13.11 -11.28
N ASP A 128 8.23 -13.22 -10.28
CA ASP A 128 8.42 -14.43 -9.49
C ASP A 128 7.09 -14.92 -8.89
N ARG A 129 6.30 -13.98 -8.36
CA ARG A 129 5.03 -14.29 -7.73
C ARG A 129 3.93 -14.64 -8.72
N ILE A 130 3.88 -14.00 -9.88
CA ILE A 130 2.97 -14.36 -10.97
C ILE A 130 3.26 -15.79 -11.42
N VAL A 131 4.53 -16.12 -11.70
CA VAL A 131 4.95 -17.47 -12.14
C VAL A 131 4.65 -18.54 -11.08
N CYS A 132 4.90 -18.25 -9.81
CA CYS A 132 4.73 -19.22 -8.72
C CYS A 132 3.30 -19.30 -8.18
N GLY A 133 2.45 -18.30 -8.43
CA GLY A 133 1.12 -18.17 -7.82
C GLY A 133 -0.06 -18.29 -8.77
N GLU A 134 0.19 -18.43 -10.07
CA GLU A 134 -0.84 -18.70 -11.06
C GLU A 134 -1.37 -20.13 -11.03
N ILE A 135 -2.68 -20.26 -11.22
CA ILE A 135 -3.40 -21.54 -11.18
C ILE A 135 -3.09 -22.41 -12.41
N ARG A 136 -2.77 -21.81 -13.56
CA ARG A 136 -2.69 -22.53 -14.84
C ARG A 136 -1.25 -22.88 -15.19
N LYS A 137 -0.94 -24.18 -15.18
CA LYS A 137 0.34 -24.73 -15.65
C LYS A 137 0.75 -24.20 -17.04
N ALA A 138 -0.21 -24.03 -17.95
CA ALA A 138 0.05 -23.52 -19.31
C ALA A 138 0.55 -22.07 -19.35
N THR A 139 0.03 -21.18 -18.50
CA THR A 139 0.52 -19.80 -18.40
C THR A 139 1.92 -19.76 -17.82
N ARG A 140 2.15 -20.52 -16.74
CA ARG A 140 3.47 -20.68 -16.13
C ARG A 140 4.53 -21.13 -17.14
N THR A 141 4.23 -22.12 -17.98
CA THR A 141 5.16 -22.59 -19.02
C THR A 141 5.46 -21.50 -20.06
N LEU A 142 4.48 -20.70 -20.44
CA LEU A 142 4.66 -19.62 -21.42
C LEU A 142 5.43 -18.42 -20.86
N VAL A 143 5.18 -18.03 -19.60
CA VAL A 143 5.95 -16.95 -18.94
C VAL A 143 7.41 -17.35 -18.80
N LEU A 144 7.70 -18.58 -18.36
CA LEU A 144 9.07 -19.09 -18.24
C LEU A 144 9.80 -19.17 -19.60
N ALA A 145 9.08 -19.44 -20.69
CA ALA A 145 9.66 -19.51 -22.03
C ALA A 145 9.91 -18.13 -22.67
N LEU A 146 9.15 -17.10 -22.26
CA LEU A 146 9.19 -15.78 -22.89
C LEU A 146 9.97 -14.75 -22.07
N GLY A 147 10.17 -14.97 -20.78
CA GLY A 147 10.82 -14.02 -19.87
C GLY A 147 10.04 -12.71 -19.67
N ASP A 148 8.83 -12.61 -20.24
CA ASP A 148 7.97 -11.44 -20.17
C ASP A 148 6.52 -11.88 -19.91
N PRO A 149 5.95 -11.53 -18.73
CA PRO A 149 4.57 -11.83 -18.41
C PRO A 149 3.58 -11.14 -19.35
N ALA A 150 3.84 -9.92 -19.81
CA ALA A 150 2.93 -9.19 -20.69
C ALA A 150 2.83 -9.89 -22.07
N ALA A 151 3.96 -10.35 -22.61
CA ALA A 151 4.00 -11.13 -23.84
C ALA A 151 3.31 -12.50 -23.70
N ALA A 152 3.48 -13.18 -22.57
CA ALA A 152 2.81 -14.45 -22.29
C ALA A 152 1.28 -14.28 -22.18
N LEU A 153 0.82 -13.21 -21.54
CA LEU A 153 -0.60 -12.89 -21.38
C LEU A 153 -1.27 -12.50 -22.69
N MET A 154 -0.59 -11.74 -23.55
CA MET A 154 -1.05 -11.45 -24.91
C MET A 154 -1.30 -12.73 -25.72
N LYS A 155 -0.42 -13.74 -25.58
CA LYS A 155 -0.55 -15.02 -26.29
C LYS A 155 -1.70 -15.88 -25.76
N ILE A 156 -1.98 -15.84 -24.47
CA ILE A 156 -3.07 -16.60 -23.85
C ILE A 156 -4.43 -15.96 -24.11
N SER A 157 -4.49 -14.63 -24.15
CA SER A 157 -5.71 -13.89 -24.46
C SER A 157 -6.08 -13.95 -25.94
N ASN A 158 -5.14 -14.33 -26.84
CA ASN A 158 -5.39 -14.37 -28.27
C ASN A 158 -4.75 -15.59 -28.97
N PRO A 159 -5.25 -16.82 -28.69
CA PRO A 159 -4.68 -18.06 -29.22
C PRO A 159 -4.88 -18.24 -30.75
N GLY A 160 -5.66 -17.37 -31.40
CA GLY A 160 -6.12 -17.55 -32.80
C GLY A 160 -5.43 -16.72 -33.87
N ARG A 161 -4.37 -15.93 -33.56
CA ARG A 161 -3.78 -14.99 -34.54
C ARG A 161 -2.46 -15.40 -35.19
N ILE A 162 -2.14 -16.69 -35.19
CA ILE A 162 -0.99 -17.24 -35.93
C ILE A 162 -1.41 -18.45 -36.75
N GLN A 163 -2.36 -18.26 -37.68
CA GLN A 163 -2.47 -19.01 -38.93
C GLN A 163 -3.20 -18.17 -39.97
N SER A 164 -2.44 -17.33 -40.69
CA SER A 164 -2.75 -16.88 -42.06
C SER A 164 -1.45 -16.40 -42.70
#